data_AF-A0A921GGC9-F1
#
_entry.id   AF-A0A921GGC9-F1
#
_cell.length_a   1.000
_cell.length_b   1.000
_cell.length_c   1.000
_cell.angle_alpha   90.00
_cell.angle_beta   90.00
_cell.angle_gamma   90.00
#
_symmetry.space_group_name_H-M   'P 1'
#
loop_
_entity.id
_entity.type
_entity.pdbx_description
1 polymer ?
#
loop_
_entity_poly.entity_id
_entity_poly.type
_entity_poly.pdbx_seq_one_letter_code
_entity_poly.pdbx_strand_id
1 'polypeptide(L)'
;MSIYAEVNRRFHELYCGDDDRNEFIEILEKMPPEDQGLWRMEAEFEFSYRAGRGGRPGYAEDAERAIMERFADEEAARSERAA
;
A
#
# COMPACT_ATOMS: atom_id res chain seq x y z
N MET A 1 -4.78 -7.18 -5.48
CA MET A 1 -3.85 -6.75 -4.43
C MET A 1 -3.92 -5.26 -4.43
N SER A 2 -4.05 -4.66 -3.25
CA SER A 2 -4.12 -3.22 -3.08
C SER A 2 -2.84 -2.55 -3.56
N ILE A 3 -2.92 -1.28 -3.94
CA ILE A 3 -1.74 -0.50 -4.29
C ILE A 3 -0.81 -0.32 -3.07
N TYR A 4 -1.35 -0.28 -1.86
CA TYR A 4 -0.60 -0.30 -0.61
C TYR A 4 0.27 -1.55 -0.49
N ALA A 5 -0.31 -2.74 -0.69
CA ALA A 5 0.44 -3.99 -0.65
C ALA A 5 1.45 -4.10 -1.80
N GLU A 6 1.13 -3.58 -2.98
CA GLU A 6 2.06 -3.52 -4.11
C GLU A 6 3.30 -2.66 -3.80
N VAL A 7 3.08 -1.46 -3.24
CA VAL A 7 4.17 -0.55 -2.86
C VAL A 7 5.00 -1.15 -1.72
N ASN A 8 4.37 -1.74 -0.70
CA ASN A 8 5.10 -2.41 0.39
C ASN A 8 5.93 -3.59 -0.12
N ARG A 9 5.43 -4.37 -1.08
CA ARG A 9 6.21 -5.45 -1.70
C ARG A 9 7.45 -4.90 -2.42
N ARG A 10 7.28 -3.86 -3.25
CA ARG A 10 8.40 -3.20 -3.94
C ARG A 10 9.40 -2.60 -2.96
N PHE A 11 8.91 -2.00 -1.87
CA PHE A 11 9.76 -1.48 -0.81
C PHE A 11 10.62 -2.60 -0.22
N HIS A 12 10.04 -3.74 0.16
CA HIS A 12 10.81 -4.87 0.69
C HIS A 12 11.78 -5.51 -0.31
N GLU A 13 11.50 -5.42 -1.62
CA GLU A 13 12.42 -5.86 -2.67
C GLU A 13 13.62 -4.91 -2.84
N LEU A 14 13.41 -3.61 -2.63
CA LEU A 14 14.42 -2.56 -2.82
C LEU A 14 15.21 -2.24 -1.54
N TYR A 15 14.58 -2.39 -0.36
CA TYR A 15 15.17 -2.05 0.92
C TYR A 15 16.36 -2.96 1.22
N CYS A 16 17.56 -2.37 1.24
CA CYS A 16 18.81 -3.07 1.51
C CYS A 16 19.35 -2.83 2.93
N GLY A 17 18.56 -2.23 3.83
CA GLY A 17 19.00 -1.86 5.17
C GLY A 17 19.75 -0.52 5.23
N ASP A 18 19.66 0.29 4.18
CA ASP A 18 20.24 1.63 4.10
C ASP A 18 19.17 2.66 4.52
N ASP A 19 19.26 3.14 5.77
CA ASP A 19 18.29 4.09 6.33
C ASP A 19 18.42 5.51 5.76
N ASP A 20 19.46 5.80 4.95
CA ASP A 20 19.67 7.10 4.31
C ASP A 20 18.88 7.25 3.00
N ARG A 21 18.34 6.16 2.45
CA ARG A 21 17.45 6.17 1.29
C ARG A 21 16.00 6.12 1.72
N ASN A 22 15.15 6.87 1.01
CA ASN A 22 13.71 6.78 1.19
C ASN A 22 13.11 6.06 -0.01
N GLU A 23 13.23 4.74 -0.03
CA GLU A 23 12.76 3.90 -1.15
C GLU A 23 11.25 4.02 -1.38
N PHE A 24 10.47 4.37 -0.35
CA PHE A 24 9.05 4.68 -0.52
C PHE A 24 8.85 5.87 -1.45
N ILE A 25 9.60 6.97 -1.26
CA ILE A 25 9.53 8.13 -2.15
C ILE A 25 9.91 7.74 -3.57
N GLU A 26 11.00 6.98 -3.75
CA GLU A 26 11.44 6.57 -5.08
C GLU A 26 10.43 5.68 -5.82
N ILE A 27 9.71 4.81 -5.10
CA ILE A 27 8.63 4.01 -5.66
C ILE A 27 7.46 4.92 -6.06
N LEU A 28 7.04 5.80 -5.15
CA LEU A 28 5.88 6.68 -5.36
C LEU A 28 6.09 7.68 -6.49
N GLU A 29 7.27 8.29 -6.59
CA GLU A 29 7.59 9.26 -7.65
C GLU A 29 7.52 8.67 -9.07
N LYS A 30 7.67 7.34 -9.20
CA LYS A 30 7.58 6.63 -10.48
C LYS A 30 6.16 6.21 -10.84
N MET A 31 5.19 6.42 -9.95
CA MET A 31 3.80 6.04 -10.13
C MET A 31 2.96 7.20 -10.68
N PRO A 32 1.86 6.91 -11.41
CA PRO A 32 0.89 7.93 -11.80
C PRO A 32 0.36 8.72 -10.58
N PRO A 33 0.03 10.02 -10.72
CA PRO A 33 -0.48 10.82 -9.60
C PRO A 33 -1.75 10.25 -8.96
N GLU A 34 -2.64 9.65 -9.76
CA GLU A 34 -3.86 9.01 -9.24
C GLU A 34 -3.53 7.82 -8.32
N ASP A 35 -2.55 7.02 -8.71
CA ASP A 35 -2.08 5.85 -7.99
C ASP A 35 -1.36 6.26 -6.69
N GLN A 36 -0.55 7.32 -6.73
CA GLN A 36 0.03 7.92 -5.52
C GLN A 36 -1.06 8.39 -4.56
N GLY A 37 -2.15 8.99 -5.09
CA GLY A 37 -3.29 9.42 -4.31
C GLY A 37 -4.01 8.25 -3.62
N LEU A 38 -4.27 7.18 -4.37
CA LEU A 38 -4.88 5.96 -3.84
C LEU A 38 -3.99 5.32 -2.76
N TRP A 39 -2.69 5.21 -3.01
CA TRP A 39 -1.75 4.69 -2.01
C TRP A 39 -1.79 5.47 -0.70
N ARG A 40 -1.87 6.80 -0.74
CA ARG A 40 -1.98 7.63 0.47
C ARG A 40 -3.26 7.31 1.26
N MET A 41 -4.40 7.20 0.57
CA MET A 41 -5.68 6.87 1.22
C MET A 41 -5.64 5.49 1.88
N GLU A 42 -5.09 4.49 1.18
CA GLU A 42 -4.94 3.14 1.73
C GLU A 42 -3.95 3.09 2.90
N ALA A 43 -2.83 3.81 2.82
CA ALA A 43 -1.84 3.89 3.90
C ALA A 43 -2.41 4.57 5.16
N GLU A 44 -3.18 5.65 5.00
CA GLU A 44 -3.88 6.30 6.12
C GLU A 44 -4.92 5.37 6.77
N PHE A 45 -5.63 4.61 5.95
CA PHE A 45 -6.55 3.59 6.44
C PHE A 45 -5.81 2.47 7.19
N GLU A 46 -4.73 1.92 6.63
CA GLU A 46 -3.92 0.89 7.29
C GLU A 46 -3.38 1.38 8.63
N PHE A 47 -2.84 2.60 8.68
CA PHE A 47 -2.32 3.18 9.91
C PHE A 47 -3.40 3.28 10.99
N SER A 48 -4.60 3.70 10.60
CA SER A 48 -5.75 3.75 11.50
C SER A 48 -6.24 2.36 11.91
N TYR A 49 -6.22 1.40 10.98
CA TYR A 49 -6.62 0.01 11.20
C TYR A 49 -5.66 -0.73 12.15
N ARG A 50 -4.36 -0.39 12.06
CA ARG A 50 -3.26 -0.92 12.87
C ARG A 50 -3.40 -0.60 14.34
N ALA A 51 -4.01 0.54 14.70
CA ALA A 51 -4.20 0.95 16.07
C ALA A 51 -4.97 -0.13 16.87
N GLY A 52 -4.28 -0.85 17.75
CA GLY A 52 -4.82 -1.94 18.57
C GLY A 52 -4.83 -3.34 17.94
N ARG A 53 -4.38 -3.48 16.69
CA ARG A 53 -4.33 -4.76 15.94
C ARG A 53 -2.93 -5.13 15.46
N GLY A 54 -2.04 -4.15 15.32
CA GLY A 54 -0.67 -4.36 14.85
C GLY A 54 0.10 -5.35 15.73
N GLY A 55 0.81 -6.28 15.10
CA GLY A 55 1.62 -7.30 15.78
C GLY A 55 0.89 -8.62 16.07
N ARG A 56 -0.40 -8.74 15.72
CA ARG A 56 -1.09 -10.03 15.74
C ARG A 56 -0.63 -10.91 14.55
N PRO A 57 -0.47 -12.23 14.74
CA PRO A 57 -0.32 -13.14 13.62
C PRO A 57 -1.48 -12.98 12.63
N GLY A 58 -1.19 -12.94 11.33
CA GLY A 58 -2.20 -12.76 10.29
C GLY A 58 -2.63 -11.29 10.06
N TYR A 59 -2.06 -10.32 10.78
CA TYR A 59 -2.44 -8.91 10.65
C TYR A 59 -2.26 -8.40 9.21
N ALA A 60 -1.19 -8.80 8.52
CA ALA A 60 -0.93 -8.33 7.17
C ALA A 60 -2.03 -8.80 6.19
N GLU A 61 -2.43 -10.06 6.26
CA GLU A 61 -3.54 -10.59 5.46
C GLU A 61 -4.88 -9.95 5.82
N ASP A 62 -5.13 -9.71 7.11
CA ASP A 62 -6.34 -9.04 7.58
C ASP A 62 -6.42 -7.58 7.12
N ALA A 63 -5.31 -6.85 7.21
CA ALA A 63 -5.20 -5.47 6.76
C ALA A 63 -5.40 -5.37 5.25
N GLU A 64 -4.74 -6.23 4.46
CA GLU A 64 -4.92 -6.27 2.99
C GLU A 64 -6.38 -6.54 2.62
N ARG A 65 -7.03 -7.50 3.28
CA ARG A 65 -8.44 -7.78 3.04
C ARG A 65 -9.33 -6.57 3.37
N ALA A 66 -9.08 -5.91 4.50
CA ALA A 66 -9.84 -4.74 4.90
C ALA A 66 -9.63 -3.54 3.94
N ILE A 67 -8.42 -3.36 3.41
CA ILE A 67 -8.11 -2.35 2.38
C ILE A 67 -8.88 -2.68 1.11
N MET A 68 -8.75 -3.90 0.58
CA MET A 68 -9.44 -4.34 -0.64
C MET A 68 -10.96 -4.25 -0.54
N GLU A 69 -11.54 -4.47 0.64
CA GLU A 69 -12.97 -4.28 0.88
C GLU A 69 -13.36 -2.80 0.90
N ARG A 70 -12.54 -1.95 1.52
CA ARG A 70 -12.82 -0.52 1.70
C ARG A 70 -12.68 0.30 0.42
N PHE A 71 -11.76 -0.08 -0.46
CA PHE A 71 -11.36 0.64 -1.69
C PHE A 71 -11.61 -0.20 -2.96
N ALA A 72 -12.59 -1.11 -2.91
CA ALA A 72 -12.85 -2.05 -4.00
C ALA A 72 -13.12 -1.33 -5.35
N ASP A 73 -13.86 -0.23 -5.33
CA ASP A 73 -14.22 0.52 -6.53
C ASP A 73 -13.00 1.28 -7.10
N GLU A 74 -12.19 1.89 -6.24
CA GLU A 74 -10.96 2.59 -6.63
C GLU A 74 -9.93 1.62 -7.22
N GLU A 75 -9.77 0.44 -6.61
CA GLU A 75 -8.89 -0.62 -7.08
C GLU A 75 -9.38 -1.29 -8.37
N ALA A 76 -10.69 -1.43 -8.54
CA ALA A 76 -11.28 -1.87 -9.80
C ALA A 76 -10.98 -0.85 -10.91
N ALA A 77 -11.22 0.45 -10.65
CA ALA A 77 -10.93 1.51 -11.60
C ALA A 77 -9.43 1.59 -11.94
N ARG A 78 -8.54 1.37 -10.97
CA ARG A 78 -7.08 1.28 -11.21
C ARG A 78 -6.74 0.10 -12.11
N SER A 79 -7.30 -1.06 -11.83
CA SER A 79 -7.06 -2.29 -12.59
C SER A 79 -7.49 -2.14 -14.05
N GLU A 80 -8.61 -1.45 -14.32
CA GLU A 80 -9.08 -1.16 -15.67
C GLU A 80 -8.14 -0.21 -16.45
N ARG A 81 -7.49 0.75 -15.78
CA ARG A 81 -6.50 1.64 -16.42
C ARG A 81 -5.16 0.95 -16.71
N ALA A 82 -4.83 -0.07 -15.93
CA ALA A 82 -3.57 -0.83 -16.05
C ALA A 82 -3.65 -1.98 -17.07
N ALA A 83 -4.85 -2.35 -17.53
CA ALA A 83 -5.12 -3.39 -18.52
C ALA A 83 -4.97 -2.89 -19.96
#